data_AF-A0A6G0Y2E6-F1
#
_entry.id   AF-A0A6G0Y2E6-F1
#
_cell.length_a   1.000
_cell.length_b   1.000
_cell.length_c   1.000
_cell.angle_alpha   90.00
_cell.angle_beta   90.00
_cell.angle_gamma   90.00
#
_symmetry.space_group_name_H-M   'P 1'
#
loop_
_entity.id
_entity.type
_entity.pdbx_description
1 polymer ?
#
loop_
_entity_poly.entity_id
_entity_poly.type
_entity_poly.pdbx_seq_one_letter_code
_entity_poly.pdbx_strand_id
1 'polypeptide(L)'
;TSTLKSLSDTRWACRVEAVRSLLDNFDTTLTTLREISDTDPDSGGQANALLKNLEDFNFVFDLLLLRRVLAQSDILSKTLQSSSVTYEIVKSVKNGTLEVLKSFRTDEFFSKLFNHSIEIADKCGFRAAQLPRQGKVPSKIGGGSKAPFESVEQYYKISIVWPVIDILSDQIEARLQENNLDILNNLSKVLGGTDEDTDSVKCFYKMEESRNKTIQERADVFVQKSLKSVFPMLFELFRLFFTIPMNSASCERSFSCLRRLKTYTRNKIGQERLSSLALLAIERSIGVNISKVIDDFNLSQKRRLNFV
;
A
#
# COMPACT_ATOMS: atom_id res chain seq x y z
N THR A 1 -15.30 19.34 -0.68
CA THR A 1 -16.10 18.13 -0.94
C THR A 1 -15.24 17.13 -1.66
N SER A 2 -14.96 15.97 -1.06
CA SER A 2 -14.22 14.90 -1.73
C SER A 2 -15.18 14.13 -2.64
N THR A 3 -14.80 13.83 -3.87
CA THR A 3 -15.70 13.10 -4.79
C THR A 3 -15.72 11.61 -4.44
N LEU A 4 -16.91 11.01 -4.36
CA LEU A 4 -17.06 9.56 -4.18
C LEU A 4 -16.24 8.83 -5.26
N LYS A 5 -15.41 7.89 -4.81
CA LYS A 5 -14.50 7.15 -5.67
C LYS A 5 -15.14 5.83 -6.08
N SER A 6 -15.02 5.48 -7.36
CA SER A 6 -15.34 4.13 -7.83
C SER A 6 -14.41 3.13 -7.18
N LEU A 7 -14.97 2.00 -6.71
CA LEU A 7 -14.16 0.87 -6.27
C LEU A 7 -13.33 0.35 -7.45
N SER A 8 -12.03 0.12 -7.24
CA SER A 8 -11.16 -0.51 -8.23
C SER A 8 -10.71 -1.87 -7.71
N ASP A 9 -11.07 -2.94 -8.40
CA ASP A 9 -10.69 -4.32 -8.03
C ASP A 9 -9.18 -4.52 -8.04
N THR A 10 -8.46 -3.77 -8.87
CA THR A 10 -7.02 -3.93 -9.11
C THR A 10 -6.13 -3.07 -8.20
N ARG A 11 -6.69 -2.14 -7.42
CA ARG A 11 -5.89 -1.18 -6.65
C ARG A 11 -6.37 -1.08 -5.22
N TRP A 12 -5.66 -1.74 -4.32
CA TRP A 12 -5.97 -1.73 -2.91
C TRP A 12 -5.96 -0.32 -2.29
N ALA A 13 -5.07 0.57 -2.75
CA ALA A 13 -5.00 1.97 -2.31
C ALA A 13 -6.29 2.77 -2.60
N CYS A 14 -7.04 2.44 -3.66
CA CYS A 14 -8.31 3.13 -3.96
C CYS A 14 -9.38 2.89 -2.90
N ARG A 15 -9.29 1.81 -2.11
CA ARG A 15 -10.24 1.50 -1.05
C ARG A 15 -10.16 2.52 0.09
N VAL A 16 -8.98 3.06 0.37
CA VAL A 16 -8.77 4.02 1.47
C VAL A 16 -9.37 5.37 1.11
N GLU A 17 -9.18 5.82 -0.12
CA GLU A 17 -9.79 7.05 -0.64
C GLU A 17 -11.32 6.94 -0.73
N ALA A 18 -11.84 5.77 -1.13
CA ALA A 18 -13.27 5.52 -1.16
C ALA A 18 -13.89 5.59 0.25
N VAL A 19 -13.28 4.93 1.24
CA VAL A 19 -13.74 4.96 2.64
C VAL A 19 -13.68 6.38 3.21
N ARG A 20 -12.57 7.11 2.98
CA ARG A 20 -12.45 8.52 3.43
C ARG A 20 -13.53 9.39 2.79
N SER A 21 -13.72 9.28 1.48
CA SER A 21 -14.70 10.10 0.77
C SER A 21 -16.15 9.80 1.19
N LEU A 22 -16.48 8.53 1.46
CA LEU A 22 -17.79 8.18 1.97
C LEU A 22 -18.03 8.77 3.37
N LEU A 23 -17.03 8.72 4.25
CA LEU A 23 -17.12 9.31 5.58
C LEU A 23 -17.24 10.84 5.55
N ASP A 24 -16.48 11.51 4.68
CA ASP A 24 -16.53 12.97 4.55
C ASP A 24 -17.90 13.48 4.06
N ASN A 25 -18.57 12.68 3.21
CA ASN A 25 -19.86 13.04 2.62
C ASN A 25 -20.99 12.16 3.15
N PHE A 26 -20.86 11.58 4.35
CA PHE A 26 -21.78 10.54 4.82
C PHE A 26 -23.23 11.05 4.91
N ASP A 27 -23.42 12.20 5.54
CA ASP A 27 -24.73 12.86 5.68
C ASP A 27 -25.34 13.28 4.33
N THR A 28 -24.51 13.85 3.45
CA THR A 28 -24.92 14.18 2.08
C THR A 28 -25.34 12.93 1.31
N THR A 29 -24.60 11.83 1.46
CA THR A 29 -24.91 10.56 0.79
C THR A 29 -26.25 10.00 1.29
N LEU A 30 -26.51 10.02 2.59
CA LEU A 30 -27.80 9.63 3.15
C LEU A 30 -28.96 10.49 2.62
N THR A 31 -28.77 11.81 2.59
CA THR A 31 -29.80 12.74 2.08
C THR A 31 -30.09 12.48 0.61
N THR A 32 -29.06 12.38 -0.23
CA THR A 32 -29.23 12.09 -1.66
C THR A 32 -29.89 10.72 -1.92
N LEU A 33 -29.56 9.68 -1.14
CA LEU A 33 -30.19 8.36 -1.30
C LEU A 33 -31.66 8.37 -0.87
N ARG A 34 -32.01 9.14 0.16
CA ARG A 34 -33.41 9.35 0.55
C ARG A 34 -34.18 10.06 -0.56
N GLU A 35 -33.63 11.15 -1.11
CA GLU A 35 -34.25 11.87 -2.22
C GLU A 35 -34.48 10.97 -3.44
N ILE A 36 -33.46 10.20 -3.86
CA ILE A 36 -33.58 9.27 -4.99
C ILE A 36 -34.59 8.16 -4.70
N SER A 37 -34.60 7.62 -3.47
CA SER A 37 -35.56 6.60 -3.03
C SER A 37 -37.01 7.07 -3.19
N ASP A 38 -37.28 8.35 -2.91
CA ASP A 38 -38.64 8.90 -2.91
C ASP A 38 -39.06 9.44 -4.29
N THR A 39 -38.12 9.90 -5.10
CA THR A 39 -38.41 10.64 -6.35
C THR A 39 -38.20 9.84 -7.63
N ASP A 40 -37.26 8.88 -7.66
CA ASP A 40 -36.89 8.18 -8.89
C ASP A 40 -37.59 6.81 -9.03
N PRO A 41 -38.46 6.61 -10.03
CA PRO A 41 -39.14 5.34 -10.24
C PRO A 41 -38.19 4.18 -10.59
N ASP A 42 -37.10 4.47 -11.30
CA ASP A 42 -36.21 3.45 -11.85
C ASP A 42 -35.14 3.04 -10.82
N SER A 43 -34.49 4.00 -10.17
CA SER A 43 -33.42 3.74 -9.21
C SER A 43 -33.85 3.78 -7.74
N GLY A 44 -35.09 4.21 -7.44
CA GLY A 44 -35.55 4.41 -6.06
C GLY A 44 -35.48 3.14 -5.21
N GLY A 45 -35.82 1.99 -5.78
CA GLY A 45 -35.69 0.70 -5.10
C GLY A 45 -34.24 0.35 -4.73
N GLN A 46 -33.28 0.65 -5.61
CA GLN A 46 -31.85 0.42 -5.35
C GLN A 46 -31.31 1.42 -4.32
N ALA A 47 -31.71 2.69 -4.43
CA ALA A 47 -31.33 3.73 -3.48
C ALA A 47 -31.81 3.40 -2.06
N ASN A 48 -33.06 2.95 -1.90
CA ASN A 48 -33.61 2.52 -0.62
C ASN A 48 -32.86 1.31 -0.04
N ALA A 49 -32.47 0.35 -0.88
CA ALA A 49 -31.68 -0.80 -0.41
C ALA A 49 -30.30 -0.38 0.11
N LEU A 50 -29.62 0.53 -0.59
CA LEU A 50 -28.34 1.10 -0.14
C LEU A 50 -28.51 1.93 1.14
N LEU A 51 -29.57 2.76 1.21
CA LEU A 51 -29.90 3.56 2.38
C LEU A 51 -30.06 2.67 3.62
N LYS A 52 -30.82 1.58 3.51
CA LYS A 52 -31.02 0.60 4.59
C LYS A 52 -29.73 -0.08 5.06
N ASN A 53 -28.71 -0.17 4.20
CA ASN A 53 -27.39 -0.69 4.58
C ASN A 53 -26.55 0.39 5.27
N LEU A 54 -26.64 1.65 4.83
CA LEU A 54 -25.93 2.77 5.44
C LEU A 54 -26.50 3.13 6.82
N GLU A 55 -27.81 2.97 7.02
CA GLU A 55 -28.53 3.17 8.29
C GLU A 55 -28.45 1.96 9.23
N ASP A 56 -27.34 1.20 9.17
CA ASP A 56 -27.09 0.02 9.99
C ASP A 56 -25.81 0.21 10.82
N PHE A 57 -25.88 -0.12 12.12
CA PHE A 57 -24.71 -0.04 13.01
C PHE A 57 -23.53 -0.83 12.46
N ASN A 58 -23.77 -2.03 11.93
CA ASN A 58 -22.71 -2.92 11.47
C ASN A 58 -21.91 -2.26 10.34
N PHE A 59 -22.60 -1.59 9.41
CA PHE A 59 -21.96 -0.86 8.32
C PHE A 59 -21.10 0.31 8.82
N VAL A 60 -21.64 1.13 9.73
CA VAL A 60 -20.90 2.28 10.29
C VAL A 60 -19.67 1.80 11.07
N PHE A 61 -19.84 0.75 11.88
CA PHE A 61 -18.74 0.14 12.63
C PHE A 61 -17.63 -0.35 11.71
N ASP A 62 -17.99 -1.14 10.69
CA ASP A 62 -17.03 -1.66 9.71
C ASP A 62 -16.34 -0.54 8.94
N LEU A 63 -17.09 0.50 8.55
CA LEU A 63 -16.53 1.66 7.85
C LEU A 63 -15.50 2.41 8.69
N LEU A 64 -15.78 2.59 9.99
CA LEU A 64 -14.85 3.23 10.93
C LEU A 64 -13.63 2.36 11.22
N LEU A 65 -13.80 1.04 11.35
CA LEU A 65 -12.69 0.10 11.49
C LEU A 65 -11.79 0.13 10.25
N LEU A 66 -12.38 0.02 9.06
CA LEU A 66 -11.66 0.07 7.79
C LEU A 66 -10.91 1.39 7.62
N ARG A 67 -11.50 2.53 8.01
CA ARG A 67 -10.80 3.82 7.98
C ARG A 67 -9.50 3.78 8.77
N ARG A 68 -9.50 3.19 9.97
CA ARG A 68 -8.33 3.12 10.86
C ARG A 68 -7.25 2.19 10.30
N VAL A 69 -7.65 0.98 9.91
CA VAL A 69 -6.71 -0.05 9.48
C VAL A 69 -6.15 0.24 8.08
N LEU A 70 -7.00 0.64 7.13
CA LEU A 70 -6.56 0.98 5.77
C LEU A 70 -5.70 2.25 5.72
N ALA A 71 -5.85 3.17 6.67
CA ALA A 71 -4.98 4.35 6.73
C ALA A 71 -3.51 3.95 6.97
N GLN A 72 -3.25 2.96 7.81
CA GLN A 72 -1.88 2.47 8.07
C GLN A 72 -1.29 1.80 6.83
N SER A 73 -2.10 1.02 6.13
CA SER A 73 -1.63 0.32 4.94
C SER A 73 -1.44 1.25 3.73
N ASP A 74 -2.21 2.34 3.62
CA ASP A 74 -2.02 3.40 2.64
C ASP A 74 -0.68 4.11 2.82
N ILE A 75 -0.31 4.42 4.08
CA ILE A 75 0.99 5.04 4.42
C ILE A 75 2.13 4.13 3.98
N LEU A 76 2.08 2.84 4.34
CA LEU A 76 3.07 1.87 3.92
C LEU A 76 3.13 1.78 2.39
N SER A 77 1.99 1.65 1.71
CA SER A 77 1.93 1.50 0.26
C SER A 77 2.50 2.72 -0.48
N LYS A 78 2.14 3.94 -0.08
CA LYS A 78 2.67 5.19 -0.66
C LYS A 78 4.17 5.32 -0.43
N THR A 79 4.63 4.94 0.77
CA THR A 79 6.06 4.96 1.08
C THR A 79 6.81 4.02 0.17
N LEU A 80 6.33 2.78 -0.01
CA LEU A 80 6.94 1.80 -0.90
C LEU A 80 6.93 2.24 -2.38
N GLN A 81 5.94 3.01 -2.83
CA GLN A 81 5.86 3.49 -4.21
C GLN A 81 6.81 4.67 -4.53
N SER A 82 7.45 5.27 -3.51
CA SER A 82 8.40 6.36 -3.72
C SER A 82 9.61 5.90 -4.54
N SER A 83 10.15 6.79 -5.38
CA SER A 83 11.35 6.50 -6.18
C SER A 83 12.63 6.49 -5.35
N SER A 84 12.62 7.02 -4.13
CA SER A 84 13.79 7.14 -3.24
C SER A 84 13.78 6.11 -2.10
N VAL A 85 13.10 4.98 -2.27
CA VAL A 85 12.93 3.98 -1.20
C VAL A 85 14.20 3.16 -1.03
N THR A 86 14.82 3.28 0.15
CA THR A 86 15.93 2.44 0.59
C THR A 86 15.45 1.31 1.50
N TYR A 87 16.28 0.28 1.66
CA TYR A 87 16.01 -0.84 2.57
C TYR A 87 15.65 -0.40 3.99
N GLU A 88 16.42 0.54 4.53
CA GLU A 88 16.24 1.03 5.90
C GLU A 88 14.87 1.67 6.09
N ILE A 89 14.43 2.45 5.11
CA ILE A 89 13.10 3.08 5.10
C ILE A 89 12.02 1.99 5.06
N VAL A 90 12.15 0.99 4.17
CA VAL A 90 11.18 -0.13 4.10
C VAL A 90 11.06 -0.85 5.43
N LYS A 91 12.20 -1.21 6.04
CA LYS A 91 12.24 -1.93 7.32
C LYS A 91 11.63 -1.10 8.45
N SER A 92 12.04 0.18 8.54
CA SER A 92 11.52 1.11 9.55
C SER A 92 10.01 1.29 9.43
N VAL A 93 9.51 1.54 8.21
CA VAL A 93 8.09 1.79 7.96
C VAL A 93 7.27 0.52 8.11
N LYS A 94 7.78 -0.65 7.69
CA LYS A 94 7.16 -1.96 7.96
C LYS A 94 6.96 -2.15 9.46
N ASN A 95 8.05 -2.02 10.24
CA ASN A 95 8.02 -2.26 11.68
C ASN A 95 7.10 -1.26 12.36
N GLY A 96 7.22 0.04 12.04
CA GLY A 96 6.32 1.07 12.57
C GLY A 96 4.85 0.78 12.25
N THR A 97 4.54 0.36 11.02
CA THR A 97 3.17 -0.01 10.62
C THR A 97 2.66 -1.20 11.43
N LEU A 98 3.48 -2.24 11.61
CA LEU A 98 3.13 -3.42 12.41
C LEU A 98 2.94 -3.08 13.89
N GLU A 99 3.78 -2.23 14.47
CA GLU A 99 3.63 -1.78 15.85
C GLU A 99 2.32 -1.01 16.04
N VAL A 100 1.97 -0.09 15.12
CA VAL A 100 0.70 0.62 15.19
C VAL A 100 -0.49 -0.33 15.05
N LEU A 101 -0.46 -1.27 14.09
CA LEU A 101 -1.56 -2.23 13.94
C LEU A 101 -1.71 -3.14 15.16
N LYS A 102 -0.60 -3.64 15.71
CA LYS A 102 -0.60 -4.43 16.94
C LYS A 102 -1.10 -3.62 18.15
N SER A 103 -0.84 -2.31 18.19
CA SER A 103 -1.40 -1.43 19.24
C SER A 103 -2.92 -1.25 19.16
N PHE A 104 -3.52 -1.46 17.98
CA PHE A 104 -4.98 -1.51 17.86
C PHE A 104 -5.54 -2.78 18.49
N ARG A 105 -4.70 -3.80 18.75
CA ARG A 105 -5.09 -5.03 19.41
C ARG A 105 -5.28 -4.86 20.93
N THR A 106 -6.04 -3.84 21.35
CA THR A 106 -6.27 -3.49 22.76
C THR A 106 -7.74 -3.26 23.04
N ASP A 107 -8.15 -3.59 24.26
CA ASP A 107 -9.53 -3.40 24.72
C ASP A 107 -9.92 -1.93 24.70
N GLU A 108 -8.98 -1.04 25.02
CA GLU A 108 -9.18 0.40 24.97
C GLU A 108 -9.49 0.90 23.55
N PHE A 109 -8.75 0.43 22.55
CA PHE A 109 -9.02 0.77 21.15
C PHE A 109 -10.41 0.30 20.73
N PHE A 110 -10.74 -0.94 21.08
CA PHE A 110 -12.04 -1.53 20.77
C PHE A 110 -13.19 -0.74 21.42
N SER A 111 -13.14 -0.48 22.73
CA SER A 111 -14.20 0.25 23.43
C SER A 111 -14.37 1.66 22.90
N LYS A 112 -13.28 2.36 22.56
CA LYS A 112 -13.36 3.68 21.89
C LYS A 112 -14.06 3.61 20.54
N LEU A 113 -13.72 2.62 19.71
CA LEU A 113 -14.33 2.42 18.40
C LEU A 113 -15.81 2.05 18.50
N PHE A 114 -16.14 1.12 19.40
CA PHE A 114 -17.50 0.63 19.60
C PHE A 114 -18.43 1.72 20.16
N ASN A 115 -18.00 2.44 21.20
CA ASN A 115 -18.77 3.54 21.79
C ASN A 115 -18.98 4.69 20.79
N HIS A 116 -17.97 5.02 19.99
CA HIS A 116 -18.13 6.04 18.96
C HIS A 116 -19.12 5.60 17.86
N SER A 117 -19.14 4.31 17.53
CA SER A 117 -20.11 3.76 16.57
C SER A 117 -21.54 3.79 17.14
N ILE A 118 -21.70 3.51 18.45
CA ILE A 118 -22.99 3.65 19.15
C ILE A 118 -23.45 5.10 19.12
N GLU A 119 -22.56 6.04 19.46
CA GLU A 119 -22.89 7.47 19.48
C GLU A 119 -23.38 7.95 18.11
N ILE A 120 -22.77 7.51 17.01
CA ILE A 120 -23.21 7.84 15.65
C ILE A 120 -24.57 7.19 15.35
N ALA A 121 -24.74 5.91 15.69
CA ALA A 121 -25.98 5.20 15.45
C ALA A 121 -27.16 5.83 16.21
N ASP A 122 -26.96 6.19 17.48
CA ASP A 122 -27.99 6.81 18.33
C ASP A 122 -28.35 8.21 17.83
N LYS A 123 -27.36 9.03 17.46
CA LYS A 123 -27.59 10.38 16.92
C LYS A 123 -28.38 10.36 15.62
N CYS A 124 -28.15 9.37 14.77
CA CYS A 124 -28.79 9.27 13.47
C CYS A 124 -30.02 8.36 13.46
N GLY A 125 -30.36 7.71 14.57
CA GLY A 125 -31.48 6.78 14.67
C GLY A 125 -31.30 5.50 13.85
N PHE A 126 -30.06 5.02 13.69
CA PHE A 126 -29.76 3.82 12.93
C PHE A 126 -30.14 2.54 13.69
N ARG A 127 -30.18 1.42 12.96
CA ARG A 127 -30.43 0.11 13.58
C ARG A 127 -29.32 -0.21 14.57
N ALA A 128 -29.70 -0.60 15.78
CA ALA A 128 -28.76 -0.95 16.83
C ALA A 128 -27.95 -2.21 16.50
N ALA A 129 -26.79 -2.38 17.16
CA ALA A 129 -25.95 -3.54 17.03
C ALA A 129 -26.71 -4.83 17.39
N GLN A 130 -26.67 -5.83 16.52
CA GLN A 130 -27.33 -7.13 16.74
C GLN A 130 -26.35 -8.28 16.52
N LEU A 131 -26.57 -9.38 17.24
CA LEU A 131 -25.86 -10.64 16.97
C LEU A 131 -26.35 -11.21 15.62
N PRO A 132 -25.45 -11.81 14.82
CA PRO A 132 -25.86 -12.51 13.61
C PRO A 132 -26.88 -13.58 13.91
N ARG A 133 -27.89 -13.71 13.04
CA ARG A 133 -28.90 -14.77 13.17
C ARG A 133 -28.21 -16.13 13.13
N GLN A 134 -28.24 -16.85 14.24
CA GLN A 134 -27.67 -18.19 14.30
C GLN A 134 -28.60 -19.19 13.59
N GLY A 135 -28.05 -19.94 12.64
CA GLY A 135 -28.76 -21.07 12.05
C GLY A 135 -29.02 -22.12 13.12
N LYS A 136 -30.26 -22.62 13.22
CA LYS A 136 -30.56 -23.76 14.07
C LYS A 136 -29.85 -24.98 13.50
N VAL A 137 -28.94 -25.59 14.26
CA VAL A 137 -28.37 -26.88 13.88
C VAL A 137 -29.51 -27.91 13.88
N PRO A 138 -29.69 -28.69 12.80
CA PRO A 138 -30.73 -29.72 12.76
C PRO A 138 -30.61 -30.67 13.96
N SER A 139 -31.73 -31.00 14.60
CA SER A 139 -31.71 -31.81 15.84
C SER A 139 -31.02 -33.17 15.67
N LYS A 140 -30.98 -33.68 14.44
CA LYS A 140 -30.31 -34.92 14.03
C LYS A 140 -28.78 -34.91 14.25
N ILE A 141 -28.16 -33.75 14.44
CA ILE A 141 -26.70 -33.58 14.64
C ILE A 141 -26.39 -33.17 16.09
N GLY A 142 -27.25 -33.51 17.06
CA GLY A 142 -27.03 -33.21 18.47
C GLY A 142 -27.42 -31.78 18.86
N GLY A 143 -28.60 -31.34 18.39
CA GLY A 143 -29.12 -29.98 18.52
C GLY A 143 -28.88 -29.31 19.87
N GLY A 144 -27.92 -28.39 19.88
CA GLY A 144 -27.70 -27.42 20.94
C GLY A 144 -27.26 -26.11 20.34
N SER A 145 -28.07 -25.05 20.49
CA SER A 145 -27.62 -23.68 20.25
C SER A 145 -26.92 -23.20 21.50
N LYS A 146 -25.60 -23.40 21.61
CA LYS A 146 -24.79 -22.54 22.47
C LYS A 146 -24.58 -21.25 21.71
N ALA A 147 -25.07 -20.13 22.25
CA ALA A 147 -24.62 -18.83 21.78
C ALA A 147 -23.08 -18.79 21.98
N PRO A 148 -22.27 -18.63 20.92
CA PRO A 148 -20.82 -18.62 21.03
C PRO A 148 -20.28 -17.38 21.75
N PHE A 149 -21.14 -16.39 21.97
CA PHE A 149 -20.80 -15.08 22.51
C PHE A 149 -21.78 -14.71 23.62
N GLU A 150 -21.25 -14.15 24.70
CA GLU A 150 -22.01 -13.71 25.88
C GLU A 150 -22.65 -12.33 25.64
N SER A 151 -22.06 -11.50 24.77
CA SER A 151 -22.58 -10.17 24.42
C SER A 151 -22.36 -9.81 22.95
N VAL A 152 -23.15 -8.84 22.45
CA VAL A 152 -22.96 -8.23 21.12
C VAL A 152 -21.56 -7.63 21.02
N GLU A 153 -21.12 -6.93 22.06
CA GLU A 153 -19.79 -6.32 22.15
C GLU A 153 -18.67 -7.35 21.99
N GLN A 154 -18.78 -8.50 22.68
CA GLN A 154 -17.81 -9.58 22.58
C GLN A 154 -17.75 -10.17 21.16
N TYR A 155 -18.89 -10.28 20.47
CA TYR A 155 -18.93 -10.70 19.06
C TYR A 155 -18.13 -9.75 18.16
N TYR A 156 -18.37 -8.44 18.25
CA TYR A 156 -17.66 -7.43 17.46
C TYR A 156 -16.15 -7.44 17.71
N LYS A 157 -15.78 -7.56 18.98
CA LYS A 157 -14.38 -7.63 19.40
C LYS A 157 -13.68 -8.86 18.82
N ILE A 158 -14.24 -10.05 19.08
CA ILE A 158 -13.58 -11.34 18.79
C ILE A 158 -13.73 -11.76 17.34
N SER A 159 -14.87 -11.50 16.70
CA SER A 159 -15.17 -12.02 15.36
C SER A 159 -14.87 -11.03 14.24
N ILE A 160 -14.72 -9.74 14.55
CA ILE A 160 -14.51 -8.69 13.54
C ILE A 160 -13.17 -8.00 13.78
N VAL A 161 -13.00 -7.30 14.90
CA VAL A 161 -11.82 -6.44 15.13
C VAL A 161 -10.52 -7.25 15.22
N TRP A 162 -10.47 -8.26 16.08
CA TRP A 162 -9.28 -9.11 16.23
C TRP A 162 -8.86 -9.78 14.91
N PRO A 163 -9.74 -10.50 14.17
CA PRO A 163 -9.36 -11.10 12.90
C PRO A 163 -8.88 -10.08 11.87
N VAL A 164 -9.52 -8.91 11.77
CA VAL A 164 -9.11 -7.88 10.80
C VAL A 164 -7.69 -7.39 11.09
N ILE A 165 -7.36 -7.13 12.36
CA ILE A 165 -6.03 -6.69 12.76
C ILE A 165 -4.99 -7.80 12.53
N ASP A 166 -5.30 -9.02 12.94
CA ASP A 166 -4.39 -10.16 12.84
C ASP A 166 -4.10 -10.50 11.38
N ILE A 167 -5.15 -10.66 10.55
CA ILE A 167 -5.00 -10.94 9.12
C ILE A 167 -4.17 -9.85 8.45
N LEU A 168 -4.45 -8.57 8.72
CA LEU A 168 -3.72 -7.50 8.04
C LEU A 168 -2.25 -7.43 8.49
N SER A 169 -1.97 -7.67 9.78
CA SER A 169 -0.61 -7.74 10.29
C SER A 169 0.16 -8.91 9.67
N ASP A 170 -0.44 -10.10 9.64
CA ASP A 170 0.16 -11.30 9.07
C ASP A 170 0.41 -11.15 7.57
N GLN A 171 -0.52 -10.53 6.83
CA GLN A 171 -0.35 -10.29 5.40
C GLN A 171 0.78 -9.29 5.11
N ILE A 172 0.93 -8.24 5.92
CA ILE A 172 2.06 -7.30 5.81
C ILE A 172 3.37 -8.01 6.13
N GLU A 173 3.38 -8.84 7.18
CA GLU A 173 4.55 -9.58 7.60
C GLU A 173 4.99 -10.59 6.54
N ALA A 174 4.08 -11.43 6.05
CA ALA A 174 4.33 -12.42 5.01
C ALA A 174 4.78 -11.80 3.68
N ARG A 175 4.16 -10.70 3.24
CA ARG A 175 4.56 -10.02 1.98
C ARG A 175 5.93 -9.37 2.06
N LEU A 176 6.33 -8.92 3.24
CA LEU A 176 7.61 -8.28 3.47
C LEU A 176 8.56 -9.20 4.24
N GLN A 177 8.44 -10.51 4.05
CA GLN A 177 9.32 -11.54 4.64
C GLN A 177 10.36 -12.07 3.65
N GLU A 178 10.39 -11.61 2.38
CA GLU A 178 11.19 -12.23 1.31
C GLU A 178 12.69 -12.43 1.64
N ASN A 179 13.21 -13.58 1.23
CA ASN A 179 14.52 -14.19 1.55
C ASN A 179 15.79 -13.35 1.28
N ASN A 180 15.66 -12.18 0.63
CA ASN A 180 16.79 -11.28 0.37
C ASN A 180 16.96 -10.21 1.46
N LEU A 181 16.04 -10.13 2.44
CA LEU A 181 16.14 -9.20 3.55
C LEU A 181 17.35 -9.48 4.44
N ASP A 182 17.81 -10.72 4.56
CA ASP A 182 18.98 -11.04 5.39
C ASP A 182 20.28 -10.56 4.75
N ILE A 183 20.41 -10.74 3.44
CA ILE A 183 21.54 -10.19 2.68
C ILE A 183 21.51 -8.67 2.76
N LEU A 184 20.35 -8.05 2.54
CA LEU A 184 20.22 -6.59 2.63
C LEU A 184 20.37 -6.05 4.06
N ASN A 185 19.96 -6.81 5.08
CA ASN A 185 20.20 -6.51 6.49
C ASN A 185 21.68 -6.55 6.80
N ASN A 186 22.38 -7.58 6.34
CA ASN A 186 23.81 -7.73 6.57
C ASN A 186 24.60 -6.66 5.81
N LEU A 187 24.21 -6.36 4.57
CA LEU A 187 24.75 -5.22 3.82
C LEU A 187 24.48 -3.89 4.55
N SER A 188 23.27 -3.68 5.06
CA SER A 188 22.92 -2.50 5.86
C SER A 188 23.72 -2.43 7.16
N LYS A 189 24.01 -3.53 7.84
CA LYS A 189 24.89 -3.55 9.03
C LYS A 189 26.33 -3.18 8.69
N VAL A 190 26.87 -3.72 7.59
CA VAL A 190 28.23 -3.43 7.11
C VAL A 190 28.34 -1.96 6.65
N LEU A 191 27.33 -1.43 5.95
CA LEU A 191 27.24 -0.02 5.55
C LEU A 191 26.89 0.91 6.73
N GLY A 192 26.21 0.37 7.74
CA GLY A 192 25.75 1.04 8.96
C GLY A 192 26.83 1.12 10.04
N GLY A 193 27.90 0.34 9.94
CA GLY A 193 29.02 0.34 10.88
C GLY A 193 28.67 -0.20 12.27
N THR A 194 27.65 -1.07 12.36
CA THR A 194 27.18 -1.65 13.63
C THR A 194 27.86 -2.96 13.99
N ASP A 195 28.71 -3.49 13.11
CA ASP A 195 29.32 -4.82 13.27
C ASP A 195 30.72 -4.73 13.90
N GLU A 196 30.99 -5.61 14.88
CA GLU A 196 32.25 -5.60 15.62
C GLU A 196 33.44 -6.02 14.76
N ASP A 197 33.22 -6.84 13.72
CA ASP A 197 34.27 -7.40 12.85
C ASP A 197 34.72 -6.47 11.70
N THR A 198 34.17 -5.26 11.58
CA THR A 198 34.50 -4.31 10.49
C THR A 198 35.49 -3.21 10.90
N ASP A 199 36.59 -3.57 11.56
CA ASP A 199 37.57 -2.59 12.08
C ASP A 199 38.17 -1.66 11.01
N SER A 200 38.37 -2.15 9.78
CA SER A 200 38.88 -1.35 8.66
C SER A 200 37.84 -0.33 8.13
N VAL A 201 36.55 -0.64 8.25
CA VAL A 201 35.45 0.25 7.83
C VAL A 201 35.01 1.18 8.98
N LYS A 202 35.21 0.77 10.24
CA LYS A 202 35.04 1.63 11.43
C LYS A 202 35.83 2.93 11.33
N CYS A 203 36.98 2.94 10.63
CA CYS A 203 37.75 4.16 10.38
C CYS A 203 36.94 5.24 9.64
N PHE A 204 36.16 4.84 8.63
CA PHE A 204 35.27 5.73 7.91
C PHE A 204 34.09 6.15 8.79
N TYR A 205 33.47 5.21 9.52
CA TYR A 205 32.30 5.48 10.37
C TYR A 205 32.61 6.24 11.67
N LYS A 206 33.88 6.31 12.07
CA LYS A 206 34.37 7.13 13.18
C LYS A 206 34.59 8.59 12.76
N MET A 207 34.53 8.93 11.46
CA MET A 207 34.52 10.33 11.04
C MET A 207 33.26 11.02 11.58
N GLU A 208 33.46 12.14 12.28
CA GLU A 208 32.40 12.92 12.93
C GLU A 208 31.28 13.29 11.94
N GLU A 209 31.64 13.56 10.68
CA GLU A 209 30.74 13.86 9.57
C GLU A 209 29.89 12.67 9.09
N SER A 210 30.16 11.44 9.51
CA SER A 210 29.40 10.23 9.12
C SER A 210 28.57 9.63 10.26
N ARG A 211 28.79 10.11 11.48
CA ARG A 211 28.17 9.62 12.71
C ARG A 211 26.67 9.91 12.70
N ASN A 212 25.84 8.92 13.07
CA ASN A 212 24.38 9.02 13.15
C ASN A 212 23.66 9.40 11.84
N LYS A 213 24.32 9.31 10.69
CA LYS A 213 23.71 9.54 9.38
C LYS A 213 23.12 8.27 8.78
N THR A 214 22.10 8.42 7.95
CA THR A 214 21.49 7.34 7.15
C THR A 214 22.50 6.79 6.12
N ILE A 215 22.27 5.57 5.60
CA ILE A 215 23.16 4.99 4.57
C ILE A 215 23.26 5.90 3.34
N GLN A 216 22.18 6.61 3.00
CA GLN A 216 22.14 7.52 1.86
C GLN A 216 23.05 8.74 2.07
N GLU A 217 22.93 9.42 3.20
CA GLU A 217 23.78 10.57 3.53
C GLU A 217 25.26 10.17 3.66
N ARG A 218 25.54 8.95 4.12
CA ARG A 218 26.92 8.41 4.15
C ARG A 218 27.47 8.19 2.74
N ALA A 219 26.65 7.67 1.83
CA ALA A 219 27.04 7.53 0.44
C ALA A 219 27.31 8.89 -0.21
N ASP A 220 26.51 9.90 0.12
CA ASP A 220 26.73 11.27 -0.36
C ASP A 220 28.06 11.83 0.14
N VAL A 221 28.38 11.67 1.44
CA VAL A 221 29.69 12.05 1.99
C VAL A 221 30.83 11.28 1.31
N PHE A 222 30.64 9.99 1.06
CA PHE A 222 31.62 9.14 0.38
C PHE A 222 31.96 9.63 -1.02
N VAL A 223 30.95 10.09 -1.77
CA VAL A 223 31.10 10.69 -3.10
C VAL A 223 31.73 12.09 -3.01
N GLN A 224 31.23 12.95 -2.12
CA GLN A 224 31.73 14.33 -1.96
C GLN A 224 33.21 14.38 -1.60
N LYS A 225 33.68 13.48 -0.73
CA LYS A 225 35.08 13.42 -0.30
C LYS A 225 35.97 12.65 -1.27
N SER A 226 35.44 12.21 -2.43
CA SER A 226 36.18 11.46 -3.46
C SER A 226 36.86 10.19 -2.93
N LEU A 227 36.24 9.51 -1.96
CA LEU A 227 36.83 8.34 -1.28
C LEU A 227 36.81 7.05 -2.10
N LYS A 228 36.31 7.12 -3.34
CA LYS A 228 36.28 6.00 -4.29
C LYS A 228 37.68 5.42 -4.54
N SER A 229 38.72 6.24 -4.58
CA SER A 229 40.10 5.78 -4.79
C SER A 229 40.68 5.07 -3.58
N VAL A 230 40.25 5.47 -2.38
CA VAL A 230 40.75 4.95 -1.10
C VAL A 230 40.04 3.65 -0.72
N PHE A 231 38.72 3.57 -0.95
CA PHE A 231 37.91 2.40 -0.61
C PHE A 231 37.06 1.92 -1.80
N PRO A 232 37.67 1.36 -2.86
CA PRO A 232 36.97 0.94 -4.07
C PRO A 232 35.94 -0.17 -3.80
N MET A 233 36.24 -1.10 -2.88
CA MET A 233 35.32 -2.18 -2.51
C MET A 233 34.06 -1.65 -1.81
N LEU A 234 34.21 -0.64 -0.94
CA LEU A 234 33.08 -0.01 -0.26
C LEU A 234 32.21 0.78 -1.24
N PHE A 235 32.81 1.40 -2.26
CA PHE A 235 32.08 2.07 -3.33
C PHE A 235 31.20 1.10 -4.13
N GLU A 236 31.76 -0.05 -4.55
CA GLU A 236 30.97 -1.07 -5.25
C GLU A 236 29.87 -1.66 -4.35
N LEU A 237 30.09 -1.74 -3.03
CA LEU A 237 29.08 -2.17 -2.07
C LEU A 237 27.91 -1.17 -1.99
N PHE A 238 28.19 0.13 -1.87
CA PHE A 238 27.16 1.17 -1.93
C PHE A 238 26.39 1.10 -3.25
N ARG A 239 27.10 0.98 -4.37
CA ARG A 239 26.50 0.87 -5.70
C ARG A 239 25.57 -0.34 -5.79
N LEU A 240 26.02 -1.51 -5.35
CA LEU A 240 25.20 -2.72 -5.33
C LEU A 240 23.94 -2.50 -4.47
N PHE A 241 24.10 -1.99 -3.26
CA PHE A 241 23.01 -1.76 -2.32
C PHE A 241 21.92 -0.82 -2.88
N PHE A 242 22.30 0.29 -3.53
CA PHE A 242 21.33 1.21 -4.15
C PHE A 242 20.73 0.72 -5.46
N THR A 243 21.35 -0.27 -6.12
CA THR A 243 20.81 -0.84 -7.37
C THR A 243 19.81 -1.96 -7.17
N ILE A 244 19.77 -2.60 -5.99
CA ILE A 244 18.82 -3.67 -5.71
C ILE A 244 17.42 -3.06 -5.59
N PRO A 245 16.46 -3.44 -6.47
CA PRO A 245 15.10 -2.94 -6.38
C PRO A 245 14.46 -3.45 -5.09
N MET A 246 14.11 -2.52 -4.20
CA MET A 246 13.55 -2.81 -2.89
C MET A 246 12.10 -3.34 -2.93
N ASN A 247 11.41 -3.16 -4.05
CA ASN A 247 10.06 -3.68 -4.27
C ASN A 247 9.73 -3.76 -5.77
N SER A 248 8.64 -4.46 -6.09
CA SER A 248 8.09 -4.58 -7.43
C SER A 248 7.41 -3.31 -7.95
N ALA A 249 7.28 -2.22 -7.17
CA ALA A 249 6.51 -1.05 -7.57
C ALA A 249 7.08 -0.36 -8.82
N SER A 250 8.41 -0.37 -8.99
CA SER A 250 9.04 0.06 -10.24
C SER A 250 8.63 -0.82 -11.42
N CYS A 251 8.53 -2.14 -11.23
CA CYS A 251 8.01 -3.06 -12.24
C CYS A 251 6.52 -2.80 -12.53
N GLU A 252 5.70 -2.51 -11.51
CA GLU A 252 4.27 -2.19 -11.66
C GLU A 252 4.03 -0.92 -12.48
N ARG A 253 4.87 0.12 -12.32
CA ARG A 253 4.85 1.30 -13.20
C ARG A 253 5.11 0.93 -14.65
N SER A 254 6.10 0.09 -14.91
CA SER A 254 6.40 -0.42 -16.25
C SER A 254 5.25 -1.26 -16.82
N PHE A 255 4.59 -2.11 -16.01
CA PHE A 255 3.42 -2.87 -16.43
C PHE A 255 2.19 -2.00 -16.69
N SER A 256 1.98 -0.94 -15.92
CA SER A 256 0.93 0.06 -16.17
C SER A 256 1.16 0.78 -17.51
N CYS A 257 2.41 1.14 -17.80
CA CYS A 257 2.81 1.68 -19.09
C CYS A 257 2.56 0.69 -20.23
N LEU A 258 2.95 -0.58 -20.04
CA LEU A 258 2.68 -1.65 -21.00
C LEU A 258 1.20 -1.86 -21.25
N ARG A 259 0.32 -1.74 -20.24
CA ARG A 259 -1.14 -1.84 -20.44
C ARG A 259 -1.70 -0.71 -21.31
N ARG A 260 -1.14 0.50 -21.21
CA ARG A 260 -1.49 1.62 -22.10
C ARG A 260 -0.97 1.42 -23.53
N LEU A 261 0.19 0.76 -23.65
CA LEU A 261 0.78 0.41 -24.94
C LEU A 261 0.08 -0.81 -25.57
N LYS A 262 -0.40 -1.77 -24.80
CA LYS A 262 -1.00 -3.00 -25.32
C LYS A 262 -2.49 -2.99 -25.00
N THR A 263 -3.22 -2.18 -25.77
CA THR A 263 -4.68 -2.11 -25.74
C THR A 263 -5.29 -3.24 -26.57
N TYR A 264 -6.57 -3.55 -26.33
CA TYR A 264 -7.31 -4.57 -27.08
C TYR A 264 -7.20 -4.38 -28.60
N THR A 265 -7.31 -3.14 -29.07
CA THR A 265 -7.20 -2.77 -30.48
C THR A 265 -5.76 -2.79 -31.01
N ARG A 266 -4.73 -2.82 -30.14
CA ARG A 266 -3.30 -2.85 -30.50
C ARG A 266 -2.60 -4.14 -30.07
N ASN A 267 -3.34 -5.25 -30.00
CA ASN A 267 -2.82 -6.53 -29.53
C ASN A 267 -1.92 -7.28 -30.52
N LYS A 268 -1.91 -6.91 -31.82
CA LYS A 268 -1.06 -7.54 -32.87
C LYS A 268 0.36 -6.96 -32.98
N ILE A 269 0.82 -6.18 -32.00
CA ILE A 269 2.16 -5.59 -32.04
C ILE A 269 3.26 -6.66 -31.83
N GLY A 270 4.29 -6.65 -32.68
CA GLY A 270 5.46 -7.53 -32.52
C GLY A 270 6.29 -7.19 -31.27
N GLN A 271 7.00 -8.18 -30.73
CA GLN A 271 7.70 -8.07 -29.44
C GLN A 271 8.79 -6.99 -29.45
N GLU A 272 9.59 -6.91 -30.53
CA GLU A 272 10.63 -5.89 -30.70
C GLU A 272 10.05 -4.48 -30.62
N ARG A 273 9.02 -4.21 -31.41
CA ARG A 273 8.36 -2.90 -31.45
C ARG A 273 7.71 -2.55 -30.11
N LEU A 274 7.11 -3.53 -29.43
CA LEU A 274 6.53 -3.32 -28.10
C LEU A 274 7.62 -2.96 -27.08
N SER A 275 8.75 -3.67 -27.11
CA SER A 275 9.89 -3.43 -26.21
C SER A 275 10.46 -2.02 -26.41
N SER A 276 10.72 -1.62 -27.66
CA SER A 276 11.23 -0.27 -27.96
C SER A 276 10.26 0.83 -27.54
N LEU A 277 8.96 0.66 -27.80
CA LEU A 277 7.94 1.63 -27.38
C LEU A 277 7.78 1.68 -25.85
N ALA A 278 7.91 0.54 -25.17
CA ALA A 278 7.88 0.47 -23.72
C ALA A 278 9.05 1.23 -23.12
N LEU A 279 10.27 1.04 -23.64
CA LEU A 279 11.45 1.79 -23.22
C LEU A 279 11.26 3.30 -23.38
N LEU A 280 10.79 3.76 -24.56
CA LEU A 280 10.54 5.18 -24.81
C LEU A 280 9.48 5.78 -23.88
N ALA A 281 8.46 4.99 -23.53
CA ALA A 281 7.36 5.46 -22.70
C ALA A 281 7.69 5.42 -21.20
N ILE A 282 8.47 4.43 -20.74
CA ILE A 282 8.94 4.30 -19.36
C ILE A 282 10.01 5.36 -19.07
N GLU A 283 11.02 5.48 -19.93
CA GLU A 283 12.18 6.36 -19.76
C GLU A 283 11.98 7.75 -20.38
N ARG A 284 10.73 8.21 -20.51
CA ARG A 284 10.40 9.51 -21.11
C ARG A 284 11.11 10.69 -20.43
N SER A 285 11.45 10.56 -19.15
CA SER A 285 12.16 11.59 -18.39
C SER A 285 13.63 11.75 -18.77
N ILE A 286 14.23 10.76 -19.46
CA ILE A 286 15.61 10.84 -19.92
C ILE A 286 15.65 11.73 -21.17
N GLY A 287 16.32 12.88 -21.06
CA GLY A 287 16.52 13.78 -22.19
C GLY A 287 17.36 13.12 -23.28
N VAL A 288 16.83 13.07 -24.50
CA VAL A 288 17.56 12.54 -25.66
C VAL A 288 18.46 13.64 -26.22
N ASN A 289 19.76 13.36 -26.34
CA ASN A 289 20.69 14.27 -27.01
C ASN A 289 20.46 14.21 -28.52
N ILE A 290 19.68 15.17 -29.03
CA ILE A 290 19.26 15.23 -30.44
C ILE A 290 20.47 15.28 -31.38
N SER A 291 21.53 16.03 -31.03
CA SER A 291 22.73 16.14 -31.85
C SER A 291 23.41 14.79 -32.05
N LYS A 292 23.56 14.03 -30.96
CA LYS A 292 24.17 12.70 -31.01
C LYS A 292 23.33 11.72 -31.84
N VAL A 293 22.00 11.82 -31.75
CA VAL A 293 21.09 11.01 -32.58
C VAL A 293 21.20 11.37 -34.06
N ILE A 294 21.34 12.65 -34.40
CA ILE A 294 21.56 13.09 -35.78
C ILE A 294 22.88 12.54 -36.31
N ASP A 295 23.94 12.62 -35.52
CA ASP A 295 25.27 12.11 -35.89
C ASP A 295 25.24 10.58 -36.10
N ASP A 296 24.64 9.83 -35.17
CA ASP A 296 24.48 8.37 -35.29
C ASP A 296 23.61 7.98 -36.50
N PHE A 297 22.54 8.74 -36.77
CA PHE A 297 21.68 8.50 -37.93
C PHE A 297 22.43 8.72 -39.24
N ASN A 298 23.21 9.81 -39.33
CA ASN A 298 24.05 10.12 -40.49
C ASN A 298 25.13 9.04 -40.72
N LEU A 299 25.71 8.50 -39.65
CA LEU A 299 26.70 7.43 -39.70
C LEU A 299 26.11 6.08 -40.12
N SER A 300 24.85 5.78 -39.75
CA SER A 300 24.24 4.47 -40.01
C SER A 300 24.04 4.13 -41.49
N GLN A 301 24.07 5.13 -42.38
CA GLN A 301 23.82 5.08 -43.84
C GLN A 301 22.51 4.38 -44.28
N LYS A 302 21.74 3.76 -43.38
CA LYS A 302 20.43 3.13 -43.60
C LYS A 302 19.34 4.18 -43.45
N ARG A 303 19.10 4.93 -44.53
CA ARG A 303 18.08 6.00 -44.58
C ARG A 303 16.64 5.49 -44.71
N ARG A 304 16.43 4.18 -44.88
CA ARG A 304 15.10 3.56 -45.00
C ARG A 304 14.77 2.78 -43.74
N LEU A 305 13.70 3.19 -43.06
CA LEU A 305 13.08 2.41 -42.01
C LEU A 305 12.35 1.22 -42.65
N ASN A 306 12.79 0.00 -42.32
CA ASN A 306 12.03 -1.20 -42.68
C ASN A 306 10.79 -1.24 -41.78
N PHE A 307 9.63 -0.88 -42.34
CA PHE A 307 8.36 -1.07 -41.66
C PHE A 307 8.04 -2.57 -41.68
N VAL A 308 8.19 -3.20 -40.51
CA VAL A 308 7.65 -4.55 -40.20
C VAL A 308 6.26 -4.40 -39.61
#